data_AF-A0A7H0GUV9-F1
#
_entry.id   AF-A0A7H0GUV9-F1
#
_cell.length_a   1.000
_cell.length_b   1.000
_cell.length_c   1.000
_cell.angle_alpha   90.00
_cell.angle_beta   90.00
_cell.angle_gamma   90.00
#
_symmetry.space_group_name_H-M   'P 1'
#
loop_
_entity.id
_entity.type
_entity.pdbx_description
1 polymer ?
#
loop_
_entity_poly.entity_id
_entity_poly.type
_entity_poly.pdbx_seq_one_letter_code
_entity_poly.pdbx_strand_id
1 'polypeptide(L)'
;MAVQEGAAAYARQNFAQAVQAYQRAVDELGTKDEAAILNLAHACNRVGREAAAKSYYSLLITSKTPAIRSVAQQQLAVLAVQGGEFAQAVTLLRQSLLADPTNAEARYNYEVLRDYLARRLNSPRIPPPSPSDASNPKPEQGAPNSKDAANQRQARAGNDRKGQLDDSNLPTNPQNAPSSNQTNQASRIIISRG
;
A
#
# COMPACT_ATOMS: atom_id res chain seq x y z
N MET A 1 11.84 -14.62 -32.78
CA MET A 1 10.39 -14.42 -32.99
C MET A 1 9.61 -14.36 -31.67
N ALA A 2 9.91 -15.23 -30.71
CA ALA A 2 9.20 -15.29 -29.41
C ALA A 2 9.22 -13.98 -28.59
N VAL A 3 10.34 -13.25 -28.55
CA VAL A 3 10.42 -11.94 -27.85
C VAL A 3 9.45 -10.90 -28.42
N GLN A 4 9.33 -10.82 -29.75
CA GLN A 4 8.44 -9.87 -30.42
C GLN A 4 6.97 -10.24 -30.21
N GLU A 5 6.66 -11.54 -30.25
CA GLU A 5 5.34 -12.06 -29.93
C GLU A 5 4.96 -11.71 -28.48
N GLY A 6 5.88 -11.94 -27.53
CA GLY A 6 5.69 -11.57 -26.13
C GLY A 6 5.45 -10.07 -25.96
N ALA A 7 6.23 -9.23 -26.65
CA ALA A 7 6.06 -7.78 -26.61
C ALA A 7 4.70 -7.33 -27.18
N ALA A 8 4.27 -7.92 -28.30
CA ALA A 8 2.96 -7.63 -28.89
C ALA A 8 1.81 -8.06 -27.97
N ALA A 9 1.92 -9.25 -27.35
CA ALA A 9 0.93 -9.72 -26.38
C ALA A 9 0.88 -8.84 -25.13
N TYR A 10 2.04 -8.43 -24.60
CA TYR A 10 2.14 -7.55 -23.44
C TYR A 10 1.54 -6.17 -23.72
N ALA A 11 1.81 -5.59 -24.89
CA ALA A 11 1.23 -4.31 -25.32
C ALA A 11 -0.29 -4.37 -25.45
N ARG A 12 -0.84 -5.51 -25.87
CA ARG A 12 -2.30 -5.78 -25.92
C ARG A 12 -2.89 -6.17 -24.56
N GLN A 13 -2.10 -6.08 -23.49
CA GLN A 13 -2.47 -6.49 -22.13
C GLN A 13 -2.86 -7.98 -22.00
N ASN A 14 -2.51 -8.80 -23.00
CA ASN A 14 -2.66 -10.25 -22.91
C ASN A 14 -1.44 -10.85 -22.21
N PHE A 15 -1.34 -10.62 -20.90
CA PHE A 15 -0.17 -10.99 -20.11
C PHE A 15 0.04 -12.51 -20.03
N ALA A 16 -1.03 -13.31 -20.09
CA ALA A 16 -0.91 -14.77 -20.12
C ALA A 16 -0.20 -15.27 -21.38
N GLN A 17 -0.55 -14.73 -22.56
CA GLN A 17 0.18 -15.02 -23.80
C GLN A 17 1.60 -14.44 -23.76
N ALA A 18 1.78 -13.25 -23.19
CA ALA A 18 3.11 -12.67 -23.04
C ALA A 18 4.03 -13.57 -22.20
N VAL A 19 3.55 -14.12 -21.08
CA VAL A 19 4.30 -15.09 -20.27
C VAL A 19 4.72 -16.29 -21.10
N GLN A 20 3.82 -16.90 -21.87
CA GLN A 20 4.15 -18.07 -22.69
C GLN A 20 5.19 -17.76 -23.77
N ALA A 21 5.06 -16.62 -24.45
CA ALA A 21 6.00 -16.22 -25.49
C ALA A 21 7.38 -15.85 -24.91
N TYR A 22 7.44 -15.10 -23.81
CA TYR A 22 8.70 -14.78 -23.17
C TYR A 22 9.36 -16.00 -22.52
N GLN A 23 8.60 -16.93 -21.97
CA GLN A 23 9.15 -18.20 -21.47
C GLN A 23 9.84 -18.97 -22.58
N ARG A 24 9.20 -19.12 -23.75
CA ARG A 24 9.85 -19.74 -24.92
C ARG A 24 11.13 -19.01 -25.32
N ALA A 25 11.13 -17.68 -25.32
CA ALA A 25 12.33 -16.90 -25.63
C ALA A 25 13.48 -17.19 -24.64
N VAL A 26 13.17 -17.28 -23.34
CA VAL A 26 14.15 -17.61 -22.30
C VAL A 26 14.63 -19.06 -22.43
N ASP A 27 13.77 -20.01 -22.79
CA ASP A 27 14.15 -21.41 -22.99
C ASP A 27 15.08 -21.58 -24.22
N GLU A 28 14.82 -20.83 -25.30
CA GLU A 28 15.63 -20.85 -26.53
C GLU A 28 17.01 -20.19 -26.35
N LEU A 29 17.07 -19.07 -25.65
CA LEU A 29 18.28 -18.23 -25.53
C LEU A 29 19.04 -18.48 -24.22
N GLY A 30 18.41 -19.14 -23.26
CA GLY A 30 18.91 -19.34 -21.90
C GLY A 30 19.06 -18.02 -21.13
N THR A 31 19.96 -18.03 -20.15
CA THR A 31 20.24 -16.86 -19.30
C THR A 31 20.98 -15.71 -20.02
N LYS A 32 21.19 -15.81 -21.33
CA LYS A 32 21.93 -14.82 -22.12
C LYS A 32 21.07 -13.60 -22.46
N ASP A 33 19.75 -13.77 -22.56
CA ASP A 33 18.82 -12.67 -22.86
C ASP A 33 18.17 -12.16 -21.57
N GLU A 34 18.90 -11.29 -20.87
CA GLU A 34 18.44 -10.63 -19.64
C GLU A 34 17.18 -9.78 -19.88
N ALA A 35 17.00 -9.23 -21.08
CA ALA A 35 15.82 -8.44 -21.42
C ALA A 35 14.58 -9.33 -21.56
N ALA A 36 14.70 -10.52 -22.16
CA ALA A 36 13.63 -11.51 -22.20
C ALA A 36 13.25 -11.99 -20.78
N ILE A 37 14.22 -12.22 -19.90
CA ILE A 37 13.98 -12.57 -18.50
C ILE A 37 13.25 -11.44 -17.77
N LEU A 38 13.67 -10.20 -17.96
CA LEU A 38 13.05 -9.04 -17.33
C LEU A 38 11.59 -8.90 -17.78
N ASN A 39 11.34 -9.04 -19.09
CA ASN A 39 9.99 -8.98 -19.66
C ASN A 39 9.11 -10.14 -19.19
N LEU A 40 9.66 -11.35 -19.05
CA LEU A 40 8.97 -12.48 -18.45
C LEU A 40 8.60 -12.22 -16.99
N ALA A 41 9.49 -11.61 -16.22
CA ALA A 41 9.23 -11.23 -14.83
C ALA A 41 8.08 -10.22 -14.73
N HIS A 42 8.09 -9.18 -15.59
CA HIS A 42 6.99 -8.21 -15.69
C HIS A 42 5.67 -8.90 -16.05
N ALA A 43 5.67 -9.76 -17.07
CA ALA A 43 4.47 -10.48 -17.49
C ALA A 43 3.93 -11.39 -16.37
N CYS A 44 4.81 -12.10 -15.65
CA CYS A 44 4.44 -12.92 -14.49
C CYS A 44 3.78 -12.08 -13.39
N ASN A 45 4.35 -10.91 -13.06
CA ASN A 45 3.79 -10.00 -12.06
C ASN A 45 2.38 -9.55 -12.47
N ARG A 46 2.19 -9.16 -13.74
CA ARG A 46 0.89 -8.71 -14.28
C ARG A 46 -0.21 -9.76 -14.22
N VAL A 47 0.12 -11.05 -14.22
CA VAL A 47 -0.86 -12.15 -14.05
C VAL A 47 -0.99 -12.65 -12.61
N GLY A 48 -0.41 -11.93 -11.63
CA GLY A 48 -0.45 -12.31 -10.21
C GLY A 48 0.47 -13.49 -9.84
N ARG A 49 1.39 -13.88 -10.72
CA ARG A 49 2.41 -14.92 -10.42
C ARG A 49 3.62 -14.29 -9.74
N GLU A 50 3.40 -13.69 -8.58
CA GLU A 50 4.42 -12.91 -7.85
C GLU A 50 5.65 -13.73 -7.48
N ALA A 51 5.48 -14.98 -7.04
CA ALA A 51 6.61 -15.85 -6.71
C ALA A 51 7.52 -16.11 -7.93
N ALA A 52 6.93 -16.34 -9.10
CA ALA A 52 7.69 -16.50 -10.34
C ALA A 52 8.39 -15.19 -10.74
N ALA A 53 7.66 -14.07 -10.68
CA ALA A 53 8.23 -12.75 -10.96
C ALA A 53 9.43 -12.44 -10.06
N LYS A 54 9.31 -12.69 -8.75
CA LYS A 54 10.39 -12.53 -7.77
C LYS A 54 11.62 -13.35 -8.14
N SER A 55 11.43 -14.62 -8.53
CA SER A 55 12.53 -15.48 -8.95
C SER A 55 13.25 -14.92 -10.19
N TYR A 56 12.53 -14.51 -11.22
CA TYR A 56 13.14 -13.95 -12.43
C TYR A 56 13.83 -12.61 -12.19
N TYR A 57 13.24 -11.69 -11.43
CA TYR A 57 13.92 -10.44 -11.05
C TYR A 57 15.19 -10.72 -10.23
N SER A 58 15.17 -11.72 -9.34
CA SER A 58 16.33 -12.08 -8.53
C SER A 58 17.52 -12.54 -9.37
N LEU A 59 17.30 -13.15 -10.53
CA LEU A 59 18.38 -13.50 -11.47
C LEU A 59 19.09 -12.26 -12.04
N LEU A 60 18.40 -11.12 -12.09
CA LEU A 60 18.86 -9.91 -12.77
C LEU A 60 19.59 -8.93 -11.83
N ILE A 61 19.62 -9.19 -10.52
CA ILE A 61 20.33 -8.30 -9.57
C ILE A 61 21.85 -8.31 -9.76
N THR A 62 22.38 -9.31 -10.46
CA THR A 62 23.81 -9.43 -10.82
C THR A 62 24.07 -9.10 -12.29
N SER A 63 23.05 -8.63 -13.04
CA SER A 63 23.19 -8.23 -14.43
C SER A 63 24.34 -7.23 -14.60
N LYS A 64 25.10 -7.39 -15.68
CA LYS A 64 26.17 -6.44 -16.04
C LYS A 64 25.59 -5.13 -16.58
N THR A 65 24.33 -5.14 -17.02
CA THR A 65 23.62 -3.97 -17.54
C THR A 65 23.03 -3.16 -16.38
N PRO A 66 23.54 -1.95 -16.09
CA PRO A 66 23.12 -1.21 -14.89
C PRO A 66 21.62 -0.89 -14.86
N ALA A 67 21.03 -0.54 -16.00
CA ALA A 67 19.60 -0.28 -16.12
C ALA A 67 18.74 -1.51 -15.80
N ILE A 68 19.09 -2.70 -16.29
CA ILE A 68 18.37 -3.94 -16.01
C ILE A 68 18.44 -4.27 -14.52
N ARG A 69 19.64 -4.19 -13.94
CA ARG A 69 19.87 -4.42 -12.50
C ARG A 69 19.02 -3.45 -11.66
N SER A 70 19.00 -2.17 -12.04
CA SER A 70 18.21 -1.15 -11.37
C SER A 70 16.71 -1.45 -11.41
N VAL A 71 16.15 -1.77 -12.59
CA VAL A 71 14.73 -2.12 -12.73
C VAL A 71 14.39 -3.37 -11.92
N ALA A 72 15.21 -4.41 -11.98
CA ALA A 72 14.98 -5.64 -11.23
C ALA A 72 14.93 -5.39 -9.71
N GLN A 73 15.87 -4.60 -9.18
CA GLN A 73 15.90 -4.22 -7.77
C GLN A 73 14.69 -3.37 -7.37
N GLN A 74 14.27 -2.44 -8.24
CA GLN A 74 13.08 -1.63 -8.03
C GLN A 74 11.81 -2.49 -7.96
N GLN A 75 11.64 -3.45 -8.87
CA GLN A 75 10.47 -4.35 -8.87
C GLN A 75 10.48 -5.31 -7.68
N LEU A 76 11.64 -5.82 -7.27
CA LEU A 76 11.76 -6.62 -6.04
C LEU A 76 11.38 -5.80 -4.80
N ALA A 77 11.70 -4.50 -4.78
CA ALA A 77 11.29 -3.63 -3.68
C ALA A 77 9.77 -3.46 -3.62
N VAL A 78 9.10 -3.31 -4.76
CA VAL A 78 7.63 -3.25 -4.83
C VAL A 78 7.00 -4.52 -4.25
N LEU A 79 7.50 -5.70 -4.65
CA LEU A 79 7.05 -6.99 -4.10
C LEU A 79 7.34 -7.10 -2.59
N ALA A 80 8.48 -6.60 -2.12
CA ALA A 80 8.81 -6.57 -0.70
C ALA A 80 7.85 -5.65 0.10
N VAL A 81 7.48 -4.48 -0.44
CA VAL A 81 6.48 -3.60 0.18
C VAL A 81 5.12 -4.29 0.29
N GLN A 82 4.69 -4.99 -0.75
CA GLN A 82 3.44 -5.77 -0.75
C GLN A 82 3.45 -6.85 0.34
N GLY A 83 4.60 -7.48 0.57
CA GLY A 83 4.80 -8.45 1.66
C GLY A 83 5.00 -7.83 3.05
N GLY A 84 5.00 -6.51 3.19
CA GLY A 84 5.26 -5.82 4.47
C GLY A 84 6.74 -5.74 4.86
N GLU A 85 7.65 -6.18 3.99
CA GLU A 85 9.11 -6.24 4.19
C GLU A 85 9.78 -4.88 3.92
N PHE A 86 9.36 -3.84 4.64
CA PHE A 86 9.74 -2.45 4.34
C PHE A 86 11.25 -2.18 4.43
N ALA A 87 11.95 -2.83 5.37
CA ALA A 87 13.42 -2.66 5.51
C ALA A 87 14.17 -3.22 4.28
N GLN A 88 13.72 -4.37 3.78
CA GLN A 88 14.26 -4.96 2.55
C GLN A 88 13.98 -4.08 1.34
N ALA A 89 12.73 -3.61 1.20
CA ALA A 89 12.34 -2.74 0.09
C ALA A 89 13.20 -1.47 -0.01
N VAL A 90 13.51 -0.84 1.13
CA VAL A 90 14.36 0.37 1.18
C VAL A 90 15.78 0.07 0.73
N THR A 91 16.32 -1.07 1.15
CA THR A 91 17.66 -1.51 0.75
C THR A 91 17.71 -1.74 -0.76
N LEU A 92 16.72 -2.44 -1.31
CA LEU A 92 16.60 -2.71 -2.74
C LEU A 92 16.46 -1.42 -3.56
N LEU A 93 15.66 -0.45 -3.11
CA LEU A 93 15.52 0.84 -3.81
C LEU A 93 16.80 1.67 -3.79
N ARG A 94 17.57 1.65 -2.69
CA ARG A 94 18.90 2.27 -2.64
C ARG A 94 19.85 1.61 -3.63
N GLN A 95 19.88 0.28 -3.66
CA GLN A 95 20.71 -0.45 -4.61
C GLN A 95 20.31 -0.18 -6.07
N SER A 96 19.00 -0.08 -6.34
CA SER A 96 18.46 0.29 -7.64
C SER A 96 18.98 1.64 -8.12
N LEU A 97 18.97 2.65 -7.25
CA LEU A 97 19.49 4.00 -7.54
C LEU A 97 21.02 4.06 -7.63
N LEU A 98 21.73 3.19 -6.90
CA LEU A 98 23.18 3.04 -7.05
C LEU A 98 23.54 2.37 -8.39
N ALA A 99 22.72 1.43 -8.86
CA ALA A 99 22.91 0.78 -10.14
C ALA A 99 22.61 1.72 -11.30
N ASP A 100 21.50 2.46 -11.24
CA ASP A 100 21.13 3.47 -12.23
C ASP A 100 20.46 4.67 -11.53
N PRO A 101 21.18 5.78 -11.34
CA PRO A 101 20.64 6.99 -10.73
C PRO A 101 19.51 7.66 -11.53
N THR A 102 19.34 7.30 -12.82
CA THR A 102 18.33 7.88 -13.71
C THR A 102 16.97 7.18 -13.61
N ASN A 103 16.87 6.06 -12.89
CA ASN A 103 15.62 5.35 -12.66
C ASN A 103 14.66 6.17 -11.79
N ALA A 104 13.82 6.97 -12.44
CA ALA A 104 12.86 7.85 -11.80
C ALA A 104 11.79 7.08 -10.98
N GLU A 105 11.40 5.87 -11.42
CA GLU A 105 10.45 5.04 -10.69
C GLU A 105 11.03 4.53 -9.37
N ALA A 106 12.31 4.13 -9.36
CA ALA A 106 13.01 3.75 -8.14
C ALA A 106 13.13 4.94 -7.16
N ARG A 107 13.41 6.14 -7.69
CA ARG A 107 13.50 7.36 -6.88
C ARG A 107 12.16 7.67 -6.22
N TYR A 108 11.10 7.69 -7.02
CA TYR A 108 9.74 7.89 -6.54
C TYR A 108 9.35 6.86 -5.46
N ASN A 109 9.55 5.57 -5.73
CA ASN A 109 9.24 4.50 -4.79
C ASN A 109 10.05 4.64 -3.48
N TYR A 110 11.31 5.08 -3.55
CA TYR A 110 12.13 5.31 -2.37
C TYR A 110 11.59 6.45 -1.51
N GLU A 111 11.31 7.59 -2.12
CA GLU A 111 10.79 8.78 -1.42
C GLU A 111 9.45 8.47 -0.74
N VAL A 112 8.50 7.90 -1.48
CA VAL A 112 7.18 7.52 -0.94
C VAL A 112 7.32 6.56 0.23
N LEU A 113 8.17 5.53 0.10
CA LEU A 113 8.35 4.54 1.17
C LEU A 113 9.03 5.13 2.40
N ARG A 114 9.99 6.05 2.24
CA ARG A 114 10.65 6.73 3.37
C ARG A 114 9.68 7.62 4.11
N ASP A 115 8.87 8.39 3.39
CA ASP A 115 7.85 9.27 3.97
C ASP A 115 6.80 8.47 4.74
N TYR A 116 6.31 7.37 4.16
CA TYR A 116 5.37 6.47 4.82
C TYR A 116 5.92 5.95 6.16
N LEU A 117 7.19 5.52 6.18
CA LEU A 117 7.82 4.98 7.38
C LEU A 117 8.08 6.06 8.44
N ALA A 118 8.48 7.27 8.02
CA ALA A 118 8.64 8.40 8.94
C ALA A 118 7.31 8.75 9.64
N ARG A 119 6.20 8.79 8.89
CA ARG A 119 4.87 9.05 9.44
C ARG A 119 4.42 7.94 10.41
N ARG A 120 4.67 6.68 10.08
CA ARG A 120 4.34 5.55 10.99
C ARG A 120 5.13 5.58 12.28
N LEU A 121 6.40 5.99 12.24
CA LEU A 121 7.23 6.11 13.44
C LEU A 121 6.81 7.29 14.33
N ASN A 122 6.31 8.37 13.72
CA ASN A 122 5.89 9.59 14.42
C ASN A 122 4.41 9.58 14.83
N SER A 123 3.66 8.50 14.58
CA SER A 123 2.27 8.36 15.00
C SER A 123 2.20 8.05 16.50
N PRO A 124 1.46 8.82 17.32
CA PRO A 124 1.33 8.54 18.75
C PRO A 124 0.80 7.12 18.96
N ARG A 125 1.60 6.25 19.59
CA ARG A 125 1.09 4.97 20.09
C ARG A 125 0.20 5.29 21.29
N ILE A 126 -1.10 5.06 21.17
CA ILE A 126 -1.99 5.01 22.35
C ILE A 126 -1.41 3.90 23.24
N PRO A 127 -0.95 4.20 24.47
CA PRO A 127 -0.50 3.16 25.38
C PRO A 127 -1.65 2.16 25.58
N PRO A 128 -1.39 0.83 25.63
CA PRO A 128 -2.42 -0.10 26.04
C PRO A 128 -2.98 0.34 27.40
N PRO A 129 -4.29 0.22 27.65
CA PRO A 129 -4.88 0.61 28.91
C PRO A 129 -4.11 -0.09 30.03
N SER A 130 -3.53 0.70 30.94
CA SER A 130 -2.88 0.17 32.13
C SER A 130 -3.90 -0.69 32.89
N PRO A 131 -3.54 -1.89 33.37
CA PRO A 131 -4.42 -2.66 34.23
C PRO A 131 -4.67 -1.83 35.49
N SER A 132 -5.86 -1.26 35.59
CA SER A 132 -6.35 -0.57 36.77
C SER A 132 -6.18 -1.49 37.96
N ASP A 133 -5.53 -0.99 39.02
CA ASP A 133 -5.36 -1.68 40.29
C ASP A 133 -6.68 -2.30 40.74
N ALA A 134 -6.76 -3.63 40.62
CA ALA A 134 -7.77 -4.42 41.29
C ALA A 134 -7.53 -4.22 42.79
N SER A 135 -8.35 -3.34 43.36
CA SER A 135 -8.36 -2.96 44.75
C SER A 135 -8.58 -4.22 45.59
N ASN A 136 -7.56 -4.61 46.35
CA ASN A 136 -7.66 -5.70 47.31
C ASN A 136 -8.44 -5.18 48.53
N PRO A 137 -9.64 -5.69 48.89
CA PRO A 137 -10.32 -5.27 50.10
C PRO A 137 -9.67 -5.97 51.30
N LYS A 138 -8.99 -5.22 52.16
CA LYS A 138 -8.50 -5.71 53.46
C LYS A 138 -9.66 -5.71 54.48
N PRO A 139 -9.93 -6.79 55.24
CA PRO A 139 -10.98 -6.81 56.24
C PRO A 139 -10.59 -6.03 57.51
N GLU A 140 -11.51 -5.21 58.02
CA GLU A 140 -11.45 -4.58 59.35
C GLU A 140 -11.80 -5.58 60.46
N GLN A 141 -11.02 -5.58 61.55
CA GLN A 141 -11.40 -6.07 62.89
C GLN A 141 -10.92 -5.03 63.93
N GLY A 142 -11.84 -4.59 64.81
CA GLY A 142 -11.71 -3.49 65.79
C GLY A 142 -10.79 -3.78 67.00
N ALA A 143 -10.65 -2.96 68.04
CA ALA A 143 -11.30 -1.73 68.52
C ALA A 143 -10.30 -1.02 69.52
N PRO A 144 -10.69 -0.17 70.51
CA PRO A 144 -10.57 1.30 70.48
C PRO A 144 -9.69 1.93 71.61
N ASN A 145 -9.40 3.25 71.48
CA ASN A 145 -8.97 4.29 72.46
C ASN A 145 -7.79 5.12 71.90
N SER A 146 -7.66 6.45 72.02
CA SER A 146 -8.38 7.54 72.71
C SER A 146 -8.04 8.87 72.02
N LYS A 147 -9.01 9.79 72.02
CA LYS A 147 -8.91 11.26 72.15
C LYS A 147 -7.64 11.96 71.63
N ASP A 148 -7.80 12.79 70.59
CA ASP A 148 -7.55 14.23 70.71
C ASP A 148 -8.17 15.03 69.57
N ALA A 149 -8.43 16.29 69.89
CA ALA A 149 -9.45 17.15 69.32
C ALA A 149 -9.05 17.89 68.03
N ALA A 150 -10.11 18.29 67.31
CA ALA A 150 -10.22 19.50 66.51
C ALA A 150 -9.25 19.73 65.34
N ASN A 151 -9.76 19.69 64.10
CA ASN A 151 -10.20 20.94 63.45
C ASN A 151 -10.95 20.69 62.12
N GLN A 152 -12.17 21.24 62.08
CA GLN A 152 -12.88 21.82 60.93
C GLN A 152 -12.99 21.05 59.61
N ARG A 153 -14.17 20.43 59.45
CA ARG A 153 -14.88 20.33 58.17
C ARG A 153 -15.41 21.72 57.78
N GLN A 154 -15.10 22.17 56.57
CA GLN A 154 -15.99 23.06 55.82
C GLN A 154 -16.24 22.44 54.46
N ALA A 155 -17.45 21.92 54.30
CA ALA A 155 -18.08 21.71 53.02
C ALA A 155 -18.63 23.05 52.51
N ARG A 156 -18.56 23.29 51.20
CA ARG A 156 -19.68 23.89 50.44
C ARG A 156 -19.46 23.84 48.91
N ALA A 157 -20.52 23.32 48.26
CA ALA A 157 -21.03 23.56 46.90
C ALA A 157 -20.05 23.31 45.72
N GLY A 158 -20.29 22.38 44.80
CA GLY A 158 -21.56 21.98 44.21
C GLY A 158 -21.83 22.85 42.97
N ASN A 159 -21.57 22.31 41.78
CA ASN A 159 -22.19 22.76 40.54
C ASN A 159 -22.22 21.61 39.52
N ASP A 160 -23.43 21.12 39.30
CA ASP A 160 -23.80 20.15 38.29
C ASP A 160 -24.20 20.92 37.01
N ARG A 161 -23.79 20.40 35.84
CA ARG A 161 -24.52 20.32 34.54
C ARG A 161 -23.50 20.01 33.44
N LYS A 162 -23.49 18.78 32.89
CA LYS A 162 -24.31 18.30 31.77
C LYS A 162 -24.33 19.27 30.56
N GLY A 163 -23.54 18.93 29.55
CA GLY A 163 -23.64 19.35 28.16
C GLY A 163 -22.91 18.28 27.34
N GLN A 164 -23.55 17.16 27.00
CA GLN A 164 -24.38 16.96 25.80
C GLN A 164 -23.48 16.91 24.54
N LEU A 165 -23.24 15.67 24.10
CA LEU A 165 -22.57 15.31 22.87
C LEU A 165 -23.55 15.61 21.71
N ASP A 166 -23.25 16.62 20.90
CA ASP A 166 -23.92 16.81 19.61
C ASP A 166 -23.17 15.99 18.56
N ASP A 167 -23.82 14.90 18.18
CA ASP A 167 -23.44 13.97 17.13
C ASP A 167 -24.18 14.41 15.86
N SER A 168 -23.52 15.13 14.95
CA SER A 168 -24.02 15.43 13.60
C SER A 168 -22.93 16.09 12.74
N ASN A 169 -22.10 15.27 12.08
CA ASN A 169 -21.52 15.64 10.78
C ASN A 169 -20.92 14.41 10.07
N LEU A 170 -21.79 13.63 9.44
CA LEU A 170 -21.43 12.69 8.38
C LEU A 170 -21.67 13.40 7.03
N PRO A 171 -20.67 13.53 6.15
CA PRO A 171 -20.90 14.03 4.80
C PRO A 171 -21.61 12.95 3.97
N THR A 172 -22.83 13.26 3.54
CA THR A 172 -23.63 12.48 2.60
C THR A 172 -23.07 12.58 1.19
N ASN A 173 -22.71 11.41 0.65
CA ASN A 173 -22.36 11.18 -0.75
C ASN A 173 -23.64 11.13 -1.62
N PRO A 174 -23.82 11.97 -2.64
CA PRO A 174 -24.92 11.83 -3.58
C PRO A 174 -24.43 11.25 -4.91
N GLN A 175 -24.59 9.94 -5.08
CA GLN A 175 -24.50 9.32 -6.40
C GLN A 175 -25.67 8.33 -6.57
N ASN A 176 -26.51 8.63 -7.57
CA ASN A 176 -27.61 7.87 -8.18
C ASN A 176 -29.04 8.17 -7.71
N ALA A 177 -29.74 8.98 -8.52
CA ALA A 177 -31.16 8.83 -8.87
C ALA A 177 -31.42 9.54 -10.23
N PRO A 178 -32.57 9.34 -10.92
CA PRO A 178 -32.63 8.72 -12.24
C PRO A 178 -33.02 9.67 -13.40
N SER A 179 -33.00 9.10 -14.60
CA SER A 179 -33.37 9.66 -15.91
C SER A 179 -34.69 10.43 -15.94
N SER A 180 -34.69 11.56 -16.66
CA SER A 180 -35.89 12.12 -17.28
C SER A 180 -35.58 12.62 -18.70
N ASN A 181 -36.62 12.57 -19.51
CA ASN A 181 -36.66 12.46 -20.97
C ASN A 181 -37.21 13.78 -21.57
N GLN A 182 -36.61 14.29 -22.65
CA GLN A 182 -37.21 15.19 -23.67
C GLN A 182 -36.09 15.56 -24.67
N THR A 183 -35.99 15.00 -25.88
CA THR A 183 -36.80 15.23 -27.09
C THR A 183 -36.75 16.68 -27.60
N ASN A 184 -35.92 16.98 -28.60
CA ASN A 184 -36.36 17.19 -30.00
C ASN A 184 -35.22 17.60 -30.97
N GLN A 185 -35.14 16.83 -32.07
CA GLN A 185 -35.07 17.28 -33.48
C GLN A 185 -33.81 18.01 -33.98
N ALA A 186 -33.08 17.35 -34.88
CA ALA A 186 -33.10 17.69 -36.30
C ALA A 186 -32.22 16.71 -37.11
N SER A 187 -32.83 15.64 -37.62
CA SER A 187 -32.28 14.86 -38.73
C SER A 187 -32.87 15.41 -40.02
N ARG A 188 -32.04 15.98 -40.89
CA ARG A 188 -32.36 16.12 -42.32
C ARG A 188 -31.45 15.19 -43.11
N ILE A 189 -31.99 14.01 -43.36
CA ILE A 189 -31.62 13.13 -44.46
C ILE A 189 -32.13 13.80 -45.74
N ILE A 190 -31.23 14.12 -46.67
CA ILE A 190 -31.60 14.39 -48.06
C ILE A 190 -31.32 13.11 -48.83
N ILE A 191 -32.40 12.43 -49.21
CA ILE A 191 -32.41 11.51 -50.36
C ILE A 191 -33.09 12.29 -51.48
N SER A 192 -32.41 12.48 -52.60
CA SER A 192 -33.08 12.75 -53.87
C SER A 192 -32.50 11.80 -54.91
N ARG A 193 -33.36 10.91 -55.40
CA ARG A 193 -33.22 10.22 -56.68
C ARG A 193 -33.66 11.19 -57.79
N GLY A 194 -32.99 11.09 -58.92
CA GLY A 194 -33.27 11.77 -60.19
C GLY A 194 -32.15 11.43 -61.15
#